data_AF-A0A936JFA2-F1
#
_entry.id   AF-A0A936JFA2-F1
#
_cell.length_a   1.000
_cell.length_b   1.000
_cell.length_c   1.000
_cell.angle_alpha   90.00
_cell.angle_beta   90.00
_cell.angle_gamma   90.00
#
_symmetry.space_group_name_H-M   'P 1'
#
loop_
_entity.id
_entity.type
_entity.pdbx_description
1 polymer ?
#
loop_
_entity_poly.entity_id
_entity_poly.type
_entity_poly.pdbx_seq_one_letter_code
_entity_poly.pdbx_strand_id
1 'polypeptide(L)'
;MSKITWQLLICLILSYSFCKSQPDSTPKIANEKSVLNQKDSADAVSILQARLNAILTKAKLTNAKASLMVYSLDSRKTYYQKNADAALTPASTTKLFSTFAAFYTLGGTYGVPTNVYADAPIVNGVINGNLYLVGHGDALLTTTDIEELADQIDHLGVKKLPEKSMETVRISTI
;
A
#
# COMPACT_ATOMS: atom_id res chain seq x y z
N MET A 1 -53.17 19.94 8.47
CA MET A 1 -52.76 19.99 7.05
C MET A 1 -51.91 21.22 6.81
N SER A 2 -50.87 21.07 6.00
CA SER A 2 -49.88 22.08 5.57
C SER A 2 -48.72 22.37 6.54
N LYS A 3 -47.54 22.59 5.91
CA LYS A 3 -46.24 23.11 6.42
C LYS A 3 -45.02 22.18 6.47
N ILE A 4 -44.94 21.12 5.65
CA ILE A 4 -43.66 20.40 5.44
C ILE A 4 -43.22 20.34 3.96
N THR A 5 -44.01 20.83 3.02
CA THR A 5 -43.68 20.73 1.59
C THR A 5 -42.75 21.82 1.04
N TRP A 6 -42.38 22.85 1.83
CA TRP A 6 -41.55 23.96 1.33
C TRP A 6 -40.06 23.89 1.66
N GLN A 7 -39.63 22.98 2.54
CA GLN A 7 -38.20 22.79 2.83
C GLN A 7 -37.49 21.89 1.81
N LEU A 8 -38.22 21.02 1.11
CA LEU A 8 -37.64 20.13 0.10
C LEU A 8 -37.40 20.80 -1.27
N LEU A 9 -37.98 21.98 -1.52
CA LEU A 9 -37.79 22.70 -2.79
C LEU A 9 -36.57 23.64 -2.78
N ILE A 10 -36.09 24.05 -1.60
CA ILE A 10 -34.93 24.96 -1.46
C ILE A 10 -33.59 24.21 -1.60
N CYS A 11 -33.53 22.93 -1.22
CA CYS A 11 -32.31 22.13 -1.42
C CYS A 11 -32.08 21.70 -2.88
N LEU A 12 -33.13 21.67 -3.72
CA LEU A 12 -33.00 21.25 -5.13
C LEU A 12 -32.48 22.37 -6.05
N ILE A 13 -32.47 23.63 -5.59
CA ILE A 13 -32.02 24.80 -6.39
C ILE A 13 -30.56 25.17 -6.05
N LEU A 14 -30.05 24.77 -4.88
CA LEU A 14 -28.65 24.97 -4.49
C LEU A 14 -27.67 24.01 -5.21
N SER A 15 -28.15 22.93 -5.82
CA SER A 15 -27.35 22.00 -6.60
C SER A 15 -27.24 22.37 -8.10
N TYR A 16 -28.06 23.28 -8.62
CA TYR A 16 -28.05 23.65 -10.04
C TYR A 16 -27.20 24.90 -10.39
N SER A 17 -26.76 25.68 -9.40
CA SER A 17 -26.00 26.92 -9.66
C SER A 17 -24.49 26.81 -9.49
N PHE A 18 -23.95 25.62 -9.20
CA PHE A 18 -22.50 25.39 -9.13
C PHE A 18 -22.01 24.46 -10.25
N CYS A 19 -22.46 24.74 -11.47
CA CYS A 19 -21.83 24.21 -12.68
C CYS A 19 -21.97 25.25 -13.80
N LYS A 20 -21.34 26.41 -13.60
CA LYS A 20 -20.82 27.19 -14.72
C LYS A 20 -19.32 27.01 -14.69
N SER A 21 -18.82 26.19 -15.60
CA SER A 21 -17.41 26.16 -15.96
C SER A 21 -16.93 27.59 -16.14
N GLN A 22 -16.01 28.03 -15.29
CA GLN A 22 -15.19 29.19 -15.61
C GLN A 22 -14.51 28.90 -16.95
N PRO A 23 -14.48 29.84 -17.90
CA PRO A 23 -13.58 29.70 -19.03
C PRO A 23 -12.19 29.52 -18.43
N ASP A 24 -11.53 28.44 -18.86
CA ASP A 24 -10.20 28.07 -18.43
C ASP A 24 -9.26 29.27 -18.60
N SER A 25 -9.06 30.02 -17.53
CA SER A 25 -7.90 30.87 -17.36
C SER A 25 -6.77 29.97 -16.90
N THR A 26 -6.47 28.93 -17.70
CA THR A 26 -5.10 28.49 -17.82
C THR A 26 -4.32 29.76 -18.16
N PRO A 27 -3.39 30.23 -17.32
CA PRO A 27 -2.32 30.99 -17.92
C PRO A 27 -1.79 30.06 -18.99
N LYS A 28 -1.89 30.47 -20.27
CA LYS A 28 -1.06 29.87 -21.30
C LYS A 28 0.34 30.04 -20.74
N ILE A 29 0.89 28.98 -20.14
CA ILE A 29 2.29 28.87 -19.81
C ILE A 29 2.93 28.90 -21.18
N ALA A 30 3.20 30.12 -21.62
CA ALA A 30 4.00 30.42 -22.77
C ALA A 30 5.28 29.65 -22.52
N ASN A 31 5.46 28.57 -23.30
CA ASN A 31 6.73 27.96 -23.68
C ASN A 31 7.92 28.62 -22.98
N GLU A 32 8.08 28.32 -21.69
CA GLU A 32 9.26 28.74 -20.95
C GLU A 32 10.28 27.67 -21.32
N LYS A 33 10.90 27.87 -22.49
CA LYS A 33 12.14 27.18 -22.82
C LYS A 33 12.99 27.30 -21.57
N SER A 34 13.26 26.17 -20.94
CA SER A 34 13.98 26.08 -19.68
C SER A 34 15.16 27.05 -19.72
N VAL A 35 15.15 28.05 -18.85
CA VAL A 35 16.28 28.99 -18.66
C VAL A 35 17.57 28.24 -18.24
N LEU A 36 17.44 26.93 -17.96
CA LEU A 36 18.50 25.98 -17.73
C LEU A 36 19.11 25.50 -19.07
N ASN A 37 20.38 25.83 -19.27
CA ASN A 37 21.19 25.29 -20.35
C ASN A 37 21.87 23.98 -19.91
N GLN A 38 22.37 23.20 -20.87
CA GLN A 38 23.15 21.98 -20.63
C GLN A 38 24.38 22.24 -19.76
N LYS A 39 24.96 23.44 -19.83
CA LYS A 39 26.05 23.89 -18.95
C LYS A 39 25.61 24.01 -17.50
N ASP A 40 24.45 24.62 -17.23
CA ASP A 40 23.93 24.76 -15.87
C ASP A 40 23.63 23.39 -15.24
N SER A 41 23.22 22.43 -16.06
CA SER A 41 23.02 21.03 -15.63
C SER A 41 24.33 20.33 -15.30
N ALA A 42 25.40 20.57 -16.08
CA ALA A 42 26.73 20.01 -15.82
C ALA A 42 27.36 20.60 -14.55
N ASP A 43 27.24 21.92 -14.36
CA ASP A 43 27.72 22.62 -13.17
C ASP A 43 26.95 22.15 -11.91
N ALA A 44 25.63 21.95 -12.01
CA ALA A 44 24.82 21.39 -10.92
C ALA A 44 25.25 19.97 -10.52
N VAL A 45 25.55 19.10 -11.50
CA VAL A 45 26.07 17.75 -11.22
C VAL A 45 27.44 17.84 -10.53
N SER A 46 28.35 18.70 -11.01
CA SER A 46 29.65 18.92 -10.37
C SER A 46 29.52 19.37 -8.91
N ILE A 47 28.62 20.33 -8.65
CA ILE A 47 28.33 20.82 -7.30
C ILE A 47 27.76 19.70 -6.42
N LEU A 48 26.83 18.88 -6.94
CA LEU A 48 26.29 17.72 -6.23
C LEU A 48 27.42 16.75 -5.83
N GLN A 49 28.28 16.38 -6.78
CA GLN A 49 29.39 15.45 -6.55
C GLN A 49 30.35 16.00 -5.48
N ALA A 50 30.71 17.28 -5.57
CA ALA A 50 31.58 17.94 -4.59
C ALA A 50 30.97 17.92 -3.18
N ARG A 51 29.68 18.20 -3.05
CA ARG A 51 28.97 18.17 -1.76
C ARG A 51 28.92 16.76 -1.17
N LEU A 52 28.58 15.76 -1.98
CA LEU A 52 28.55 14.36 -1.52
C LEU A 52 29.93 13.89 -1.04
N ASN A 53 31.00 14.24 -1.77
CA ASN A 53 32.37 13.96 -1.35
C ASN A 53 32.71 14.63 -0.01
N ALA A 54 32.35 15.92 0.16
CA ALA A 54 32.59 16.63 1.41
C ALA A 54 31.86 15.99 2.61
N ILE A 55 30.61 15.55 2.43
CA ILE A 55 29.83 14.85 3.46
C ILE A 55 30.51 13.54 3.86
N LEU A 56 30.91 12.73 2.88
CA LEU A 56 31.54 11.43 3.14
C LEU A 56 32.90 11.56 3.81
N THR A 57 33.68 12.60 3.47
CA THR A 57 34.94 12.91 4.14
C THR A 57 34.71 13.39 5.58
N LYS A 58 33.72 14.27 5.80
CA LYS A 58 33.37 14.78 7.13
C LYS A 58 32.85 13.69 8.07
N ALA A 59 32.19 12.65 7.52
CA ALA A 59 31.62 11.56 8.30
C ALA A 59 32.67 10.70 9.05
N LYS A 60 33.98 10.89 8.82
CA LYS A 60 35.09 10.20 9.52
C LYS A 60 34.83 8.70 9.73
N LEU A 61 34.54 8.01 8.62
CA LEU A 61 34.23 6.58 8.59
C LEU A 61 35.50 5.72 8.77
N THR A 62 36.13 5.79 9.94
CA THR A 62 37.45 5.17 10.18
C THR A 62 37.42 3.63 10.16
N ASN A 63 36.27 3.01 10.47
CA ASN A 63 36.07 1.56 10.47
C ASN A 63 34.77 1.12 9.78
N ALA A 64 34.19 1.97 8.93
CA ALA A 64 32.93 1.71 8.26
C ALA A 64 33.12 1.68 6.74
N LYS A 65 32.51 0.70 6.09
CA LYS A 65 32.40 0.67 4.63
C LYS A 65 31.15 1.47 4.23
N ALA A 66 31.30 2.39 3.29
CA ALA A 66 30.18 3.12 2.72
C ALA A 66 30.22 3.04 1.20
N SER A 67 29.03 2.87 0.63
CA SER A 67 28.76 2.94 -0.80
C SER A 67 27.64 3.95 -1.03
N LEU A 68 27.71 4.68 -2.13
CA LEU A 68 26.70 5.65 -2.53
C LEU A 68 26.61 5.68 -4.04
N MET A 69 25.40 5.63 -4.57
CA MET A 69 25.12 5.81 -6.00
C MET A 69 23.90 6.72 -6.16
N VAL A 70 23.99 7.66 -7.10
CA VAL A 70 22.88 8.52 -7.50
C VAL A 70 22.62 8.25 -8.97
N TYR A 71 21.46 7.68 -9.26
CA TYR A 71 21.03 7.30 -10.60
C TYR A 71 19.73 8.03 -10.95
N SER A 72 19.69 8.61 -12.15
CA SER A 72 18.50 9.27 -12.69
C SER A 72 17.67 8.30 -13.52
N LEU A 73 16.39 8.15 -13.17
CA LEU A 73 15.45 7.32 -13.91
C LEU A 73 15.09 7.97 -15.27
N ASP A 74 14.92 9.30 -15.31
CA ASP A 74 14.53 10.02 -16.53
C ASP A 74 15.63 9.99 -17.60
N SER A 75 16.86 10.35 -17.20
CA SER A 75 17.99 10.44 -18.12
C SER A 75 18.72 9.11 -18.32
N ARG A 76 18.43 8.11 -17.47
CA ARG A 76 19.14 6.82 -17.41
C ARG A 76 20.65 6.96 -17.25
N LYS A 77 21.07 7.91 -16.40
CA LYS A 77 22.48 8.22 -16.13
C LYS A 77 22.80 8.18 -14.64
N THR A 78 24.01 7.72 -14.34
CA THR A 78 24.60 7.82 -13.00
C THR A 78 25.24 9.20 -12.85
N TYR A 79 24.79 9.97 -11.85
CA TYR A 79 25.33 11.29 -11.53
C TYR A 79 26.41 11.26 -10.46
N TYR A 80 26.42 10.23 -9.62
CA TYR A 80 27.46 10.02 -8.62
C TYR A 80 27.58 8.54 -8.30
N GLN A 81 28.80 8.06 -8.08
CA GLN A 81 29.04 6.73 -7.53
C GLN A 81 30.30 6.72 -6.67
N LYS A 82 30.26 5.99 -5.58
CA LYS A 82 31.40 5.66 -4.72
C LYS A 82 31.21 4.24 -4.21
N ASN A 83 32.16 3.35 -4.50
CA ASN A 83 32.12 1.93 -4.08
C ASN A 83 30.80 1.21 -4.47
N ALA A 84 30.22 1.52 -5.64
CA ALA A 84 28.89 1.02 -6.03
C ALA A 84 28.78 -0.52 -5.98
N ASP A 85 29.84 -1.23 -6.37
CA ASP A 85 29.87 -2.69 -6.42
C ASP A 85 30.33 -3.35 -5.11
N ALA A 86 30.51 -2.57 -4.04
CA ALA A 86 30.93 -3.12 -2.75
C ALA A 86 29.79 -3.91 -2.09
N ALA A 87 30.08 -5.16 -1.70
CA ALA A 87 29.16 -5.95 -0.89
C ALA A 87 29.02 -5.33 0.52
N LEU A 88 27.80 -4.92 0.85
CA LEU A 88 27.43 -4.34 2.15
C LEU A 88 26.19 -5.07 2.70
N THR A 89 26.01 -5.05 4.02
CA THR A 89 24.78 -5.53 4.66
C THR A 89 23.66 -4.51 4.42
N PRO A 90 22.59 -4.83 3.67
CA PRO A 90 21.57 -3.84 3.30
C PRO A 90 20.60 -3.50 4.45
N ALA A 91 20.66 -4.24 5.57
CA ALA A 91 19.69 -4.13 6.67
C ALA A 91 18.24 -4.13 6.13
N SER A 92 17.40 -3.16 6.52
CA SER A 92 16.01 -3.08 6.04
C SER A 92 15.87 -2.71 4.56
N THR A 93 16.91 -2.24 3.84
CA THR A 93 16.79 -2.03 2.38
C THR A 93 16.67 -3.36 1.63
N THR A 94 17.01 -4.49 2.27
CA THR A 94 16.72 -5.85 1.80
C THR A 94 15.24 -6.04 1.47
N LYS A 95 14.33 -5.33 2.17
CA LYS A 95 12.89 -5.40 1.94
C LYS A 95 12.49 -5.01 0.51
N LEU A 96 13.28 -4.17 -0.18
CA LEU A 96 13.02 -3.84 -1.58
C LEU A 96 12.97 -5.09 -2.46
N PHE A 97 13.85 -6.07 -2.22
CA PHE A 97 13.89 -7.31 -2.99
C PHE A 97 12.69 -8.20 -2.72
N SER A 98 12.37 -8.45 -1.44
CA SER A 98 11.23 -9.30 -1.07
C SER A 98 9.91 -8.66 -1.50
N THR A 99 9.77 -7.34 -1.35
CA THR A 99 8.57 -6.61 -1.78
C THR A 99 8.44 -6.63 -3.30
N PHE A 100 9.52 -6.44 -4.05
CA PHE A 100 9.49 -6.55 -5.50
C PHE A 100 9.11 -7.98 -5.94
N ALA A 101 9.71 -9.01 -5.34
CA ALA A 101 9.39 -10.40 -5.66
C ALA A 101 7.91 -10.73 -5.38
N ALA A 102 7.38 -10.28 -4.23
CA ALA A 102 5.98 -10.45 -3.89
C ALA A 102 5.06 -9.71 -4.88
N PHE A 103 5.35 -8.44 -5.18
CA PHE A 103 4.56 -7.65 -6.13
C PHE A 103 4.61 -8.23 -7.55
N TYR A 104 5.78 -8.67 -8.01
CA TYR A 104 5.96 -9.29 -9.32
C TYR A 104 5.21 -10.61 -9.46
N THR A 105 5.18 -11.41 -8.39
CA THR A 105 4.56 -12.75 -8.40
C THR A 105 3.05 -12.70 -8.16
N LEU A 106 2.61 -11.89 -7.20
CA LEU A 106 1.21 -11.85 -6.74
C LEU A 106 0.41 -10.74 -7.40
N GLY A 107 1.06 -9.66 -7.82
CA GLY A 107 0.42 -8.44 -8.32
C GLY A 107 0.05 -7.45 -7.21
N GLY A 108 -0.29 -6.22 -7.62
CA GLY A 108 -0.62 -5.13 -6.69
C GLY A 108 -2.01 -5.19 -6.06
N THR A 109 -2.85 -6.14 -6.48
CA THR A 109 -4.24 -6.29 -6.02
C THR A 109 -4.47 -7.63 -5.32
N TYR A 110 -3.41 -8.36 -4.99
CA TYR A 110 -3.54 -9.65 -4.29
C TYR A 110 -3.96 -9.43 -2.84
N GLY A 111 -5.14 -9.93 -2.49
CA GLY A 111 -5.58 -10.06 -1.11
C GLY A 111 -5.18 -11.43 -0.55
N VAL A 112 -4.67 -11.47 0.68
CA VAL A 112 -4.33 -12.73 1.34
C VAL A 112 -5.61 -13.30 1.99
N PRO A 113 -6.12 -14.46 1.54
CA PRO A 113 -7.40 -14.94 2.03
C PRO A 113 -7.31 -15.52 3.44
N THR A 114 -8.39 -15.35 4.20
CA THR A 114 -8.66 -16.10 5.44
C THR A 114 -10.00 -16.80 5.26
N ASN A 115 -9.99 -18.13 5.31
CA ASN A 115 -11.15 -18.96 4.96
C ASN A 115 -11.67 -19.72 6.18
N VAL A 116 -12.96 -20.01 6.17
CA VAL A 116 -13.60 -20.89 7.14
C VAL A 116 -14.11 -22.15 6.45
N TYR A 117 -13.74 -23.32 6.98
CA TYR A 117 -14.19 -24.62 6.47
C TYR A 117 -14.94 -25.41 7.54
N ALA A 118 -15.86 -26.28 7.12
CA ALA A 118 -16.54 -27.25 7.98
C ALA A 118 -16.36 -28.67 7.40
N ASP A 119 -16.24 -29.66 8.28
CA ASP A 119 -16.17 -31.08 7.88
C ASP A 119 -17.56 -31.76 7.77
N ALA A 120 -18.62 -31.05 8.16
CA ALA A 120 -20.00 -31.52 8.09
C ALA A 120 -20.94 -30.43 7.55
N PRO A 121 -22.02 -30.79 6.82
CA PRO A 121 -23.02 -29.84 6.37
C PRO A 121 -23.83 -29.26 7.53
N ILE A 122 -24.44 -28.10 7.29
CA ILE A 122 -25.36 -27.47 8.23
C ILE A 122 -26.70 -28.21 8.17
N VAL A 123 -27.13 -28.80 9.29
CA VAL A 123 -28.42 -29.50 9.41
C VAL A 123 -29.20 -28.88 10.56
N ASN A 124 -30.35 -28.29 10.28
CA ASN A 124 -31.20 -27.58 11.26
C ASN A 124 -30.42 -26.54 12.09
N GLY A 125 -29.50 -25.83 11.44
CA GLY A 125 -28.65 -24.81 12.07
C GLY A 125 -27.52 -25.36 12.95
N VAL A 126 -27.21 -26.66 12.85
CA VAL A 126 -26.12 -27.30 13.59
C VAL A 126 -25.12 -27.91 12.60
N ILE A 127 -23.83 -27.64 12.82
CA ILE A 127 -22.74 -28.36 12.14
C ILE A 127 -22.33 -29.50 13.07
N ASN A 128 -22.67 -30.75 12.74
CA ASN A 128 -22.26 -31.92 13.54
C ASN A 128 -20.82 -32.33 13.21
N GLY A 129 -19.88 -31.43 13.49
CA GLY A 129 -18.50 -31.51 13.04
C GLY A 129 -17.65 -30.36 13.59
N ASN A 130 -16.45 -30.19 13.04
CA ASN A 130 -15.53 -29.11 13.39
C ASN A 130 -15.59 -27.97 12.36
N LEU A 131 -15.25 -26.78 12.85
CA LEU A 131 -15.01 -25.59 12.04
C LEU A 131 -13.53 -25.25 12.06
N TYR A 132 -12.97 -24.91 10.91
CA TYR A 132 -11.55 -24.60 10.73
C TYR A 132 -11.40 -23.19 10.22
N LEU A 133 -10.58 -22.38 10.91
CA LEU A 133 -10.14 -21.07 10.43
C LEU A 133 -8.76 -21.25 9.80
N VAL A 134 -8.65 -21.03 8.50
CA VAL A 134 -7.43 -21.25 7.70
C VAL A 134 -6.92 -19.92 7.18
N GLY A 135 -5.81 -19.46 7.77
CA GLY A 135 -5.13 -18.23 7.38
C GLY A 135 -4.01 -18.51 6.37
N HIS A 136 -3.91 -17.68 5.33
CA HIS A 136 -2.85 -17.80 4.31
C HIS A 136 -1.71 -16.79 4.52
N GLY A 137 -1.58 -16.24 5.73
CA GLY A 137 -0.52 -15.31 6.10
C GLY A 137 -0.90 -13.83 6.01
N ASP A 138 -2.18 -13.48 6.19
CA ASP A 138 -2.60 -12.08 6.24
C ASP A 138 -2.07 -11.44 7.53
N ALA A 139 -1.03 -10.61 7.39
CA ALA A 139 -0.41 -9.90 8.50
C ALA A 139 -1.24 -8.67 8.96
N LEU A 140 -2.33 -8.34 8.26
CA LEU A 140 -3.22 -7.23 8.57
C LEU A 140 -4.55 -7.68 9.17
N LEU A 141 -4.77 -8.99 9.35
CA LEU A 141 -5.99 -9.54 9.93
C LEU A 141 -6.30 -8.93 11.31
N THR A 142 -7.50 -8.40 11.46
CA THR A 142 -7.98 -7.71 12.66
C THR A 142 -9.10 -8.48 13.36
N THR A 143 -9.48 -8.04 14.56
CA THR A 143 -10.65 -8.59 15.28
C THR A 143 -11.95 -8.33 14.55
N THR A 144 -12.08 -7.19 13.86
CA THR A 144 -13.26 -6.85 13.06
C THR A 144 -13.42 -7.81 11.89
N ASP A 145 -12.33 -8.21 11.22
CA ASP A 145 -12.40 -9.22 10.15
C ASP A 145 -12.90 -10.58 10.68
N ILE A 146 -12.54 -10.94 11.91
CA ILE A 146 -13.04 -12.16 12.57
C ILE A 146 -14.52 -12.04 12.93
N GLU A 147 -14.98 -10.89 13.41
CA GLU A 147 -16.39 -10.61 13.66
C GLU A 147 -17.21 -10.71 12.36
N GLU A 148 -16.71 -10.14 11.26
CA GLU A 148 -17.34 -10.25 9.94
C GLU A 148 -17.43 -11.70 9.46
N LEU A 149 -16.38 -12.51 9.68
CA LEU A 149 -16.43 -13.94 9.39
C LEU A 149 -17.48 -14.67 10.25
N ALA A 150 -17.60 -14.31 11.53
CA ALA A 150 -18.62 -14.87 12.42
C ALA A 150 -20.04 -14.51 11.97
N ASP A 151 -20.26 -13.25 11.55
CA ASP A 151 -21.53 -12.79 10.99
C ASP A 151 -21.87 -13.53 9.68
N GLN A 152 -20.89 -13.77 8.82
CA GLN A 152 -21.07 -14.58 7.61
C GLN A 152 -21.50 -16.01 7.96
N ILE A 153 -20.90 -16.63 8.97
CA ILE A 153 -21.28 -17.97 9.45
C ILE A 153 -22.72 -17.97 10.01
N ASP A 154 -23.10 -16.93 10.76
CA ASP A 154 -24.47 -16.81 11.28
C ASP A 154 -25.50 -16.65 10.17
N HIS A 155 -25.19 -15.84 9.14
CA HIS A 155 -26.02 -15.66 7.95
C HIS A 155 -26.17 -16.93 7.11
N LEU A 156 -25.19 -17.84 7.15
CA LEU A 156 -25.30 -19.18 6.57
C LEU A 156 -26.22 -20.11 7.36
N GLY A 157 -26.74 -19.66 8.50
CA GLY A 157 -27.72 -20.37 9.32
C GLY A 157 -27.12 -21.23 10.42
N VAL A 158 -25.81 -21.14 10.68
CA VAL A 158 -25.16 -21.86 11.78
C VAL A 158 -25.52 -21.20 13.10
N LYS A 159 -26.25 -21.91 13.96
CA LYS A 159 -26.68 -21.44 15.29
C LYS A 159 -26.02 -22.18 16.44
N LYS A 160 -25.48 -23.38 16.17
CA LYS A 160 -24.83 -24.19 17.19
C LYS A 160 -23.71 -25.02 16.61
N LEU A 161 -22.63 -25.08 17.39
CA LEU A 161 -21.54 -26.02 17.25
C LEU A 161 -21.67 -27.07 18.39
N PRO A 162 -21.39 -28.36 18.17
CA PRO A 162 -21.43 -29.38 19.21
C PRO A 162 -20.42 -29.02 20.31
N GLU A 163 -20.72 -29.34 21.57
CA GLU A 163 -19.89 -28.96 22.73
C GLU A 163 -18.41 -29.35 22.57
N LYS A 164 -18.13 -30.47 21.88
CA LYS A 164 -16.78 -30.97 21.58
C LYS A 164 -16.02 -30.13 20.53
N SER A 165 -16.71 -29.38 19.68
CA SER A 165 -16.11 -28.57 18.61
C SER A 165 -15.61 -27.20 19.09
N MET A 166 -16.09 -26.71 20.25
CA MET A 166 -15.55 -25.52 20.91
C MET A 166 -14.09 -25.71 21.34
N GLU A 167 -13.64 -26.97 21.50
CA GLU A 167 -12.26 -27.32 21.82
C GLU A 167 -11.33 -27.31 20.59
N THR A 168 -11.87 -27.23 19.36
CA THR A 168 -11.14 -27.50 18.12
C THR A 168 -11.39 -26.44 17.04
N VAL A 169 -11.32 -25.14 17.38
CA VAL A 169 -10.98 -24.13 16.34
C VAL A 169 -9.49 -24.27 16.08
N ARG A 170 -9.13 -25.10 15.09
CA ARG A 170 -7.74 -25.26 14.68
C ARG A 170 -7.38 -24.15 13.72
N ILE A 171 -6.51 -23.26 14.16
CA ILE A 171 -5.77 -22.36 13.28
C ILE A 171 -4.75 -23.22 12.55
N SER A 172 -5.03 -23.54 11.29
CA SER A 172 -4.08 -24.21 10.42
C SER A 172 -3.35 -23.15 9.61
N THR A 173 -2.03 -23.06 9.80
CA THR A 173 -1.14 -22.33 8.90
C THR A 173 -0.56 -23.34 7.92
N ILE A 174 -0.49 -22.97 6.64
CA ILE A 174 0.17 -23.76 5.59
C ILE A 174 1.68 -23.62 5.72
#